data_AF-A0A261FQR8-F1
#
_entry.id   AF-A0A261FQR8-F1
#
_cell.length_a   1.000
_cell.length_b   1.000
_cell.length_c   1.000
_cell.angle_alpha   90.00
_cell.angle_beta   90.00
_cell.angle_gamma   90.00
#
_symmetry.space_group_name_H-M   'P 1'
#
loop_
_entity.id
_entity.type
_entity.pdbx_description
1 polymer ?
#
loop_
_entity_poly.entity_id
_entity_poly.type
_entity_poly.pdbx_seq_one_letter_code
_entity_poly.pdbx_strand_id
1 'polypeptide(L)'
;MIVIKLWYRITGLMLKLFYKLVYGHHFTWGSGFHMRKGFQATVENGARIQLGDNVFFNNGCGLHARAGITIGSETIFGENVHIYDHNHRFADPSLAIKDQGYAEAPVTIGRHCWIGSNVTILKGSTIGDNTVIGAGCVISGDVPADSVVKLDQELSVSAIRRENVVSAPGSNVQEHNTDGDSASGESHEGDKPMRVLVLDTVMDRGGAETMMMNYLRHFDRSKVTYDFLVNREYEAAYEPEIKQLGGRIYRMCPMYPQYFGKYKQQIRAFLRAHPEYRIIHSNLEERSYFGLKEAKKLDVPVRIAHAHNRPVGFDLKSIFREYFRLRLPSVTTHMFACGQEAGDWLFGEKNRDKVVQQRNAIDTSLYRYDADVARVVREEFGVTSDSTFVMGHVGRFFPQKNHTFLIDIFKAVHDQNPDSVLWLVGGGELNDELKNQIRSKVDQLGLHNAVRFLGVREDVNRIMQGMDAFVLPSLFEGLPVTMIEAQASGLPCTISDRVPAQCDIIANTQIVPLDATPDEWAKGILAQRNNPNVADRAQGADLVANAGFDIVQNAVWLQDFYCAELNKAEHADQEVCR
;
A
#
# COMPACT_ATOMS: atom_id res chain seq x y z
N MET A 1 17.86 -3.04 -24.08
CA MET A 1 18.98 -2.49 -23.30
C MET A 1 19.71 -1.34 -24.01
N ILE A 2 19.99 -1.46 -25.32
CA ILE A 2 20.69 -0.41 -26.11
C ILE A 2 19.88 0.90 -26.19
N VAL A 3 18.57 0.83 -26.44
CA VAL A 3 17.69 2.03 -26.55
C VAL A 3 17.62 2.82 -25.25
N ILE A 4 17.54 2.15 -24.10
CA ILE A 4 17.51 2.79 -22.78
C ILE A 4 18.86 3.45 -22.47
N LYS A 5 19.98 2.77 -22.76
CA LYS A 5 21.33 3.34 -22.61
C LYS A 5 21.53 4.56 -23.52
N LEU A 6 20.99 4.51 -24.74
CA LEU A 6 21.01 5.63 -25.68
C LEU A 6 20.16 6.80 -25.18
N TRP A 7 18.96 6.53 -24.66
CA TRP A 7 18.09 7.54 -24.05
C TRP A 7 18.79 8.26 -22.90
N TYR A 8 19.39 7.52 -21.95
CA TYR A 8 20.12 8.14 -20.83
C TYR A 8 21.31 8.97 -21.27
N ARG A 9 22.02 8.55 -22.33
CA ARG A 9 23.10 9.34 -22.93
C ARG A 9 22.56 10.64 -23.54
N ILE A 10 21.45 10.57 -24.27
CA ILE A 10 20.82 11.76 -24.88
C ILE A 10 20.31 12.72 -23.79
N THR A 11 19.58 12.24 -22.79
CA THR A 11 19.07 13.10 -21.70
C THR A 11 20.20 13.70 -20.88
N GLY A 12 21.27 12.95 -20.62
CA GLY A 12 22.46 13.46 -19.93
C GLY A 12 23.19 14.54 -20.74
N LEU A 13 23.28 14.38 -22.07
CA LEU A 13 23.85 15.41 -22.95
C LEU A 13 22.99 16.69 -22.97
N MET A 14 21.66 16.54 -23.05
CA MET A 14 20.73 17.67 -23.01
C MET A 14 20.83 18.43 -21.68
N LEU A 15 20.93 17.71 -20.55
CA LEU A 15 21.06 18.33 -19.23
C LEU A 15 22.41 19.05 -19.05
N LYS A 16 23.51 18.48 -19.55
CA LYS A 16 24.80 19.19 -19.60
C LYS A 16 24.73 20.46 -20.43
N LEU A 17 24.08 20.41 -21.60
CA LEU A 17 23.90 21.57 -22.46
C LEU A 17 23.08 22.64 -21.73
N PHE A 18 22.01 22.24 -21.05
CA PHE A 18 21.21 23.12 -20.20
C PHE A 18 22.06 23.80 -19.12
N TYR A 19 22.84 23.05 -18.34
CA TYR A 19 23.70 23.64 -17.31
C TYR A 19 24.77 24.56 -17.88
N LYS A 20 25.33 24.22 -19.05
CA LYS A 20 26.29 25.08 -19.75
C LYS A 20 25.64 26.39 -20.21
N LEU A 21 24.39 26.34 -20.69
CA LEU A 21 23.64 27.52 -21.12
C LEU A 21 23.22 28.40 -19.93
N VAL A 22 22.78 27.79 -18.82
CA VAL A 22 22.25 28.50 -17.65
C VAL A 22 23.37 29.08 -16.78
N TYR A 23 24.42 28.29 -16.50
CA TYR A 23 25.47 28.68 -15.55
C TYR A 23 26.80 29.06 -16.22
N GLY A 24 27.02 28.73 -17.49
CA GLY A 24 28.22 29.13 -18.22
C GLY A 24 29.52 28.75 -17.48
N HIS A 25 30.39 29.73 -17.25
CA HIS A 25 31.67 29.54 -16.55
C HIS A 25 31.55 29.31 -15.03
N HIS A 26 30.33 29.39 -14.47
CA HIS A 26 30.07 29.10 -13.07
C HIS A 26 29.82 27.61 -12.81
N PHE A 27 29.60 26.80 -13.84
CA PHE A 27 29.58 25.34 -13.71
C PHE A 27 30.48 24.73 -14.79
N THR A 28 31.68 24.32 -14.40
CA THR A 28 32.67 23.70 -15.29
C THR A 28 32.89 22.24 -14.93
N TRP A 29 33.23 21.44 -15.94
CA TRP A 29 33.55 20.03 -15.76
C TRP A 29 34.62 19.57 -16.75
N GLY A 30 35.44 18.61 -16.33
CA GLY A 30 36.40 17.90 -17.17
C GLY A 30 35.74 16.93 -18.16
N SER A 31 36.60 16.25 -18.92
CA SER A 31 36.18 15.15 -19.80
C SER A 31 35.53 14.02 -18.99
N GLY A 32 34.63 13.24 -19.58
CA GLY A 32 34.08 12.07 -18.89
C GLY A 32 33.13 12.34 -17.71
N PHE A 33 32.63 13.55 -17.50
CA PHE A 33 31.53 13.81 -16.55
C PHE A 33 30.28 13.01 -16.91
N HIS A 34 29.72 12.22 -16.00
CA HIS A 34 28.50 11.43 -16.22
C HIS A 34 27.52 11.59 -15.05
N MET A 35 26.22 11.65 -15.36
CA MET A 35 25.16 11.73 -14.36
C MET A 35 23.96 10.86 -14.75
N ARG A 36 23.20 10.38 -13.77
CA ARG A 36 21.96 9.61 -13.98
C ARG A 36 20.71 10.42 -13.63
N LYS A 37 19.54 9.74 -13.63
CA LYS A 37 18.23 10.35 -13.47
C LYS A 37 18.15 11.09 -12.13
N GLY A 38 17.62 12.31 -12.17
CA GLY A 38 17.38 13.11 -10.96
C GLY A 38 18.59 13.88 -10.45
N PHE A 39 19.69 13.93 -11.23
CA PHE A 39 20.80 14.83 -10.91
C PHE A 39 20.35 16.29 -10.95
N GLN A 40 20.70 17.05 -9.91
CA GLN A 40 20.39 18.47 -9.79
C GLN A 40 21.66 19.25 -9.45
N ALA A 41 21.81 20.42 -10.07
CA ALA A 41 22.85 21.38 -9.72
C ALA A 41 22.22 22.77 -9.68
N THR A 42 22.48 23.50 -8.60
CA THR A 42 22.06 24.88 -8.40
C THR A 42 23.29 25.71 -8.09
N VAL A 43 23.51 26.77 -8.86
CA VAL A 43 24.59 27.73 -8.64
C VAL A 43 23.97 29.11 -8.42
N GLU A 44 24.17 29.66 -7.24
CA GLU A 44 23.64 30.95 -6.81
C GLU A 44 24.78 31.90 -6.42
N ASN A 45 24.46 33.19 -6.23
CA ASN A 45 25.40 34.20 -5.71
C ASN A 45 26.74 34.34 -6.46
N GLY A 46 26.81 33.92 -7.73
CA GLY A 46 28.06 33.94 -8.50
C GLY A 46 29.08 32.87 -8.08
N ALA A 47 28.66 31.88 -7.29
CA ALA A 47 29.44 30.72 -6.89
C ALA A 47 29.97 29.93 -8.09
N ARG A 48 30.86 28.97 -7.83
CA ARG A 48 31.40 28.08 -8.86
C ARG A 48 31.31 26.62 -8.45
N ILE A 49 30.83 25.78 -9.35
CA ILE A 49 30.96 24.33 -9.28
C ILE A 49 32.02 23.91 -10.30
N GLN A 50 33.05 23.19 -9.84
CA GLN A 50 34.15 22.69 -10.67
C GLN A 50 34.28 21.18 -10.50
N LEU A 51 34.11 20.43 -11.60
CA LEU A 51 34.30 18.99 -11.63
C LEU A 51 35.55 18.62 -12.43
N GLY A 52 36.35 17.70 -11.91
CA GLY A 52 37.48 17.11 -12.64
C GLY A 52 37.06 16.19 -13.78
N ASP A 53 38.03 15.43 -14.29
CA ASP A 53 37.80 14.42 -15.32
C ASP A 53 37.14 13.17 -14.72
N ASN A 54 36.33 12.46 -15.50
CA ASN A 54 35.75 11.16 -15.18
C ASN A 54 34.91 11.12 -13.89
N VAL A 55 34.30 12.24 -13.50
CA VAL A 55 33.39 12.31 -12.35
C VAL A 55 32.04 11.68 -12.69
N PHE A 56 31.53 10.80 -11.81
CA PHE A 56 30.26 10.10 -12.01
C PHE A 56 29.28 10.28 -10.86
N PHE A 57 28.05 10.73 -11.16
CA PHE A 57 26.94 10.78 -10.22
C PHE A 57 25.85 9.74 -10.55
N ASN A 58 25.43 8.96 -9.55
CA ASN A 58 24.31 8.03 -9.66
C ASN A 58 22.95 8.76 -9.53
N ASN A 59 21.86 7.99 -9.37
CA ASN A 59 20.50 8.55 -9.36
C ASN A 59 20.28 9.49 -8.17
N GLY A 60 19.60 10.61 -8.40
CA GLY A 60 19.10 11.49 -7.34
C GLY A 60 20.14 12.35 -6.62
N CYS A 61 21.34 12.54 -7.17
CA CYS A 61 22.36 13.38 -6.52
C CYS A 61 22.11 14.90 -6.71
N GLY A 62 22.49 15.71 -5.73
CA GLY A 62 22.32 17.16 -5.74
C GLY A 62 23.60 17.94 -5.40
N LEU A 63 23.91 19.00 -6.15
CA LEU A 63 24.97 19.97 -5.86
C LEU A 63 24.35 21.36 -5.69
N HIS A 64 24.49 21.96 -4.51
CA HIS A 64 23.87 23.25 -4.19
C HIS A 64 24.93 24.24 -3.72
N ALA A 65 25.33 25.15 -4.62
CA ALA A 65 26.45 26.06 -4.42
C ALA A 65 26.00 27.53 -4.28
N ARG A 66 26.42 28.18 -3.19
CA ARG A 66 26.36 29.63 -2.94
C ARG A 66 27.74 30.26 -2.69
N ALA A 67 28.71 29.48 -2.23
CA ALA A 67 30.13 29.84 -2.12
C ALA A 67 30.97 29.16 -3.23
N GLY A 68 31.03 27.82 -3.24
CA GLY A 68 31.72 27.04 -4.25
C GLY A 68 31.83 25.55 -3.88
N ILE A 69 31.81 24.69 -4.91
CA ILE A 69 31.98 23.24 -4.78
C ILE A 69 33.05 22.78 -5.79
N THR A 70 34.11 22.14 -5.30
CA THR A 70 35.18 21.58 -6.14
C THR A 70 35.26 20.07 -5.94
N ILE A 71 35.27 19.31 -7.04
CA ILE A 71 35.33 17.84 -7.02
C ILE A 71 36.45 17.37 -7.94
N GLY A 72 37.40 16.61 -7.39
CA GLY A 72 38.54 16.06 -8.10
C GLY A 72 38.18 14.96 -9.09
N SER A 73 39.11 14.66 -10.00
CA SER A 73 38.92 13.66 -11.05
C SER A 73 38.73 12.24 -10.50
N GLU A 74 38.12 11.36 -11.30
CA GLU A 74 37.92 9.93 -10.99
C GLU A 74 37.10 9.67 -9.71
N THR A 75 36.32 10.66 -9.26
CA THR A 75 35.48 10.55 -8.07
C THR A 75 34.07 10.11 -8.45
N ILE A 76 33.55 9.12 -7.71
CA ILE A 76 32.24 8.50 -7.97
C ILE A 76 31.28 8.65 -6.77
N PHE A 77 30.02 8.90 -7.07
CA PHE A 77 28.96 9.11 -6.09
C PHE A 77 27.86 8.05 -6.22
N GLY A 78 27.46 7.47 -5.09
CA GLY A 78 26.31 6.58 -4.93
C GLY A 78 24.97 7.30 -5.15
N GLU A 79 23.86 6.61 -4.90
CA GLU A 79 22.52 7.20 -5.09
C GLU A 79 22.22 8.22 -3.99
N ASN A 80 21.48 9.28 -4.34
CA ASN A 80 20.97 10.30 -3.41
C ASN A 80 22.06 11.02 -2.59
N VAL A 81 23.24 11.24 -3.15
CA VAL A 81 24.28 12.05 -2.48
C VAL A 81 24.00 13.54 -2.67
N HIS A 82 23.98 14.30 -1.59
CA HIS A 82 23.71 15.75 -1.63
C HIS A 82 24.85 16.57 -1.02
N ILE A 83 25.23 17.65 -1.70
CA ILE A 83 26.33 18.53 -1.30
C ILE A 83 25.79 19.95 -1.14
N TYR A 84 25.95 20.51 0.05
CA TYR A 84 25.53 21.88 0.39
C TYR A 84 26.71 22.67 0.94
N ASP A 85 27.05 23.78 0.29
CA ASP A 85 28.10 24.70 0.76
C ASP A 85 27.56 25.85 1.64
N HIS A 86 26.29 25.75 2.03
CA HIS A 86 25.61 26.76 2.83
C HIS A 86 24.60 26.16 3.80
N ASN A 87 24.21 26.97 4.78
CA ASN A 87 23.11 26.68 5.70
C ASN A 87 22.39 27.99 6.04
N HIS A 88 21.13 27.94 6.44
CA HIS A 88 20.40 29.12 6.89
C HIS A 88 21.07 29.72 8.14
N ARG A 89 21.09 31.05 8.23
CA ARG A 89 21.35 31.73 9.49
C ARG A 89 20.08 31.67 10.34
N PHE A 90 20.27 31.51 11.65
CA PHE A 90 19.16 31.37 12.60
C PHE A 90 19.46 32.04 13.94
N ALA A 91 20.44 32.97 13.95
CA ALA A 91 20.91 33.60 15.19
C ALA A 91 20.03 34.78 15.63
N ASP A 92 19.27 35.40 14.72
CA ASP A 92 18.40 36.53 15.02
C ASP A 92 16.96 36.04 15.26
N PRO A 93 16.44 36.04 16.50
CA PRO A 93 15.09 35.57 16.78
C PRO A 93 14.00 36.54 16.30
N SER A 94 14.34 37.77 15.87
CA SER A 94 13.37 38.77 15.43
C SER A 94 12.94 38.63 13.96
N LEU A 95 13.68 37.83 13.18
CA LEU A 95 13.42 37.58 11.76
C LEU A 95 13.12 36.10 11.52
N ALA A 96 12.22 35.78 10.59
CA ALA A 96 12.02 34.40 10.17
C ALA A 96 13.31 33.83 9.55
N ILE A 97 13.60 32.55 9.76
CA ILE A 97 14.86 31.89 9.33
C ILE A 97 15.16 32.13 7.84
N LYS A 98 14.12 32.10 6.99
CA LYS A 98 14.26 32.33 5.54
C LYS A 98 14.79 33.72 5.18
N ASP A 99 14.56 34.72 6.03
CA ASP A 99 14.86 36.13 5.79
C ASP A 99 16.22 36.55 6.39
N GLN A 100 16.87 35.66 7.17
CA GLN A 100 18.16 35.90 7.80
C GLN A 100 19.37 35.65 6.89
N GLY A 101 19.14 35.11 5.68
CA GLY A 101 20.19 34.74 4.73
C GLY A 101 20.95 33.47 5.11
N TYR A 102 22.16 33.32 4.57
CA TYR A 102 22.91 32.07 4.62
C TYR A 102 24.33 32.22 5.20
N ALA A 103 24.77 31.21 5.95
CA ALA A 103 26.18 31.00 6.29
C ALA A 103 26.78 30.10 5.21
N GLU A 104 27.80 30.59 4.52
CA GLU A 104 28.35 29.96 3.30
C GLU A 104 29.83 29.63 3.52
N ALA A 105 30.26 28.42 3.13
CA ALA A 105 31.64 27.98 3.19
C ALA A 105 31.88 26.89 2.14
N PRO A 106 32.93 27.00 1.30
CA PRO A 106 33.13 26.11 0.16
C PRO A 106 33.30 24.65 0.59
N VAL A 107 32.94 23.74 -0.32
CA VAL A 107 33.15 22.30 -0.14
C VAL A 107 34.19 21.82 -1.17
N THR A 108 35.16 21.04 -0.73
CA THR A 108 36.20 20.46 -1.59
C THR A 108 36.23 18.95 -1.43
N ILE A 109 36.22 18.21 -2.55
CA ILE A 109 36.36 16.76 -2.59
C ILE A 109 37.53 16.43 -3.50
N GLY A 110 38.48 15.63 -3.01
CA GLY A 110 39.66 15.20 -3.74
C GLY A 110 39.37 14.25 -4.90
N ARG A 111 40.43 13.76 -5.53
CA ARG A 111 40.35 12.77 -6.61
C ARG A 111 40.27 11.34 -6.08
N HIS A 112 39.83 10.41 -6.93
CA HIS A 112 39.70 8.98 -6.63
C HIS A 112 38.85 8.68 -5.38
N CYS A 113 37.85 9.50 -5.08
CA CYS A 113 36.97 9.24 -3.94
C CYS A 113 35.78 8.36 -4.33
N TRP A 114 35.29 7.55 -3.39
CA TRP A 114 33.99 6.89 -3.49
C TRP A 114 33.06 7.35 -2.38
N ILE A 115 31.98 8.03 -2.77
CA ILE A 115 30.96 8.52 -1.84
C ILE A 115 29.77 7.58 -1.89
N GLY A 116 29.48 6.88 -0.79
CA GLY A 116 28.38 5.92 -0.67
C GLY A 116 27.00 6.55 -0.81
N SER A 117 25.97 5.71 -1.01
CA SER A 117 24.60 6.19 -1.19
C SER A 117 24.04 6.89 0.07
N ASN A 118 23.13 7.84 -0.13
CA ASN A 118 22.46 8.62 0.91
C ASN A 118 23.45 9.38 1.83
N VAL A 119 24.58 9.83 1.29
CA VAL A 119 25.54 10.69 2.01
C VAL A 119 25.15 12.16 1.84
N THR A 120 25.29 12.94 2.90
CA THR A 120 25.15 14.41 2.85
C THR A 120 26.47 15.07 3.24
N ILE A 121 26.97 15.98 2.40
CA ILE A 121 28.21 16.74 2.64
C ILE A 121 27.83 18.20 2.88
N LEU A 122 28.21 18.71 4.05
CA LEU A 122 27.81 20.02 4.55
C LEU A 122 28.89 21.07 4.35
N LYS A 123 28.49 22.33 4.51
CA LYS A 123 29.30 23.52 4.25
C LYS A 123 30.66 23.47 4.96
N GLY A 124 31.71 23.88 4.26
CA GLY A 124 33.07 23.92 4.81
C GLY A 124 33.77 22.57 4.93
N SER A 125 33.19 21.48 4.41
CA SER A 125 33.84 20.16 4.45
C SER A 125 34.93 20.04 3.38
N THR A 126 36.06 19.44 3.77
CA THR A 126 37.14 19.03 2.85
C THR A 126 37.28 17.52 2.90
N ILE A 127 37.24 16.84 1.77
CA ILE A 127 37.52 15.40 1.66
C ILE A 127 38.80 15.24 0.85
N GLY A 128 39.82 14.62 1.44
CA GLY A 128 41.11 14.38 0.79
C GLY A 128 41.05 13.29 -0.29
N ASP A 129 42.10 13.21 -1.10
CA ASP A 129 42.24 12.21 -2.16
C ASP A 129 42.11 10.76 -1.66
N ASN A 130 41.71 9.85 -2.55
CA ASN A 130 41.63 8.41 -2.30
C ASN A 130 40.72 8.01 -1.12
N THR A 131 39.72 8.83 -0.81
CA THR A 131 38.86 8.63 0.36
C THR A 131 37.57 7.89 0.03
N VAL A 132 37.14 7.01 0.94
CA VAL A 132 35.84 6.33 0.86
C VAL A 132 34.92 6.82 1.97
N ILE A 133 33.72 7.29 1.61
CA ILE A 133 32.66 7.62 2.56
C ILE A 133 31.58 6.54 2.51
N GLY A 134 31.32 5.89 3.63
CA GLY A 134 30.28 4.88 3.77
C GLY A 134 28.87 5.44 3.53
N ALA A 135 27.94 4.58 3.14
CA ALA A 135 26.55 4.98 2.92
C ALA A 135 25.90 5.55 4.20
N GLY A 136 25.03 6.54 4.04
CA GLY A 136 24.27 7.15 5.15
C GLY A 136 25.06 8.14 6.03
N CYS A 137 26.33 8.43 5.72
CA CYS A 137 27.12 9.38 6.49
C CYS A 137 26.70 10.85 6.25
N VAL A 138 26.84 11.68 7.29
CA VAL A 138 26.79 13.14 7.18
C VAL A 138 28.20 13.68 7.46
N ILE A 139 28.78 14.39 6.50
CA ILE A 139 30.14 14.95 6.58
C ILE A 139 30.04 16.44 6.84
N SER A 140 30.66 16.92 7.93
CA SER A 140 30.60 18.34 8.35
C SER A 140 31.95 18.88 8.82
N GLY A 141 33.02 18.51 8.11
CA GLY A 141 34.39 18.89 8.46
C GLY A 141 35.42 18.24 7.55
N ASP A 142 36.68 18.25 7.99
CA ASP A 142 37.80 17.74 7.21
C ASP A 142 37.97 16.23 7.37
N VAL A 143 38.05 15.52 6.24
CA VAL A 143 38.40 14.11 6.13
C VAL A 143 39.77 14.05 5.43
N PRO A 144 40.82 13.55 6.11
CA PRO A 144 42.15 13.42 5.51
C PRO A 144 42.14 12.54 4.25
N ALA A 145 43.17 12.68 3.42
CA ALA A 145 43.38 11.75 2.31
C ALA A 145 43.60 10.31 2.80
N ASP A 146 43.45 9.34 1.91
CA ASP A 146 43.67 7.90 2.16
C ASP A 146 42.85 7.36 3.34
N SER A 147 41.63 7.89 3.51
CA SER A 147 40.77 7.60 4.66
C SER A 147 39.51 6.82 4.27
N VAL A 148 38.94 6.12 5.25
CA VAL A 148 37.61 5.50 5.12
C VAL A 148 36.74 5.98 6.28
N VAL A 149 35.68 6.70 5.96
CA VAL A 149 34.66 7.13 6.93
C VAL A 149 33.52 6.13 6.90
N LYS A 150 33.11 5.62 8.06
CA LYS A 150 31.97 4.72 8.19
C LYS A 150 31.09 5.21 9.33
N LEU A 151 29.78 4.98 9.20
CA LEU A 151 28.86 5.10 10.31
C LEU A 151 29.05 3.87 11.20
N ASP A 152 29.65 4.05 12.38
CA ASP A 152 29.78 2.98 13.36
C ASP A 152 28.52 2.97 14.24
N GLN A 153 27.52 2.20 13.83
CA GLN A 153 26.38 1.87 14.65
C GLN A 153 26.38 0.36 14.89
N GLU A 154 26.53 -0.05 16.15
CA GLU A 154 26.25 -1.42 16.51
C GLU A 154 24.76 -1.70 16.25
N LEU A 155 24.50 -2.76 15.48
CA LEU A 155 23.15 -3.25 15.23
C LEU A 155 22.56 -3.76 16.56
N SER A 156 21.78 -2.92 17.24
CA SER A 156 21.06 -3.32 18.45
C SER A 156 19.86 -4.20 18.07
N VAL A 157 20.06 -5.51 18.15
CA VAL A 157 19.01 -6.51 17.94
C VAL A 157 18.59 -7.02 19.31
N SER A 158 17.40 -6.63 19.75
CA SER A 158 16.76 -7.23 20.93
C SER A 158 15.50 -7.95 20.51
N ALA A 159 15.27 -9.14 21.07
CA ALA A 159 14.00 -9.81 20.94
C ALA A 159 12.93 -8.98 21.67
N ILE A 160 11.78 -8.78 21.02
CA ILE A 160 10.60 -8.19 21.66
C ILE A 160 10.22 -9.11 22.82
N ARG A 161 10.40 -8.64 24.06
CA ARG A 161 9.87 -9.33 25.25
C ARG A 161 8.35 -9.18 25.21
N ARG A 162 7.66 -10.21 24.74
CA ARG A 162 6.23 -10.38 25.00
C ARG A 162 6.12 -10.93 26.41
N GLU A 163 5.52 -10.17 27.32
CA GLU A 163 5.20 -10.70 28.64
C GLU A 163 4.33 -11.95 28.45
N ASN A 164 4.73 -13.04 29.09
CA ASN A 164 3.92 -14.24 29.17
C ASN A 164 2.62 -13.83 29.88
N VAL A 165 1.54 -13.71 29.11
CA VAL A 165 0.20 -13.75 29.67
C VAL A 165 0.10 -15.09 30.39
N VAL A 166 0.06 -15.00 31.71
CA VAL A 166 -0.07 -16.13 32.63
C VAL A 166 -1.32 -16.90 32.24
N SER A 167 -1.14 -18.08 31.66
CA SER A 167 -2.21 -19.06 31.54
C SER A 167 -2.56 -19.56 32.94
N ALA A 168 -3.84 -19.45 33.28
CA ALA A 168 -4.40 -20.00 34.52
C ALA A 168 -4.15 -21.52 34.60
N PRO A 169 -3.94 -22.08 35.81
CA PRO A 169 -3.66 -23.49 35.97
C PRO A 169 -4.96 -24.30 35.96
N GLY A 170 -5.02 -25.33 35.11
CA GLY A 170 -5.95 -26.44 35.32
C GLY A 170 -6.43 -27.12 34.05
N SER A 171 -5.70 -28.16 33.62
CA SER A 171 -6.32 -29.46 33.33
C SER A 171 -5.22 -30.48 32.99
N ASN A 172 -5.11 -31.48 33.85
CA ASN A 172 -4.31 -32.68 33.66
C ASN A 172 -4.62 -33.33 32.32
N VAL A 173 -3.60 -33.65 31.54
CA VAL A 173 -3.65 -34.74 30.58
C VAL A 173 -2.43 -35.61 30.81
N GLN A 174 -2.69 -36.86 31.19
CA GLN A 174 -1.71 -37.91 31.39
C GLN A 174 -1.07 -38.27 30.05
N GLU A 175 0.27 -38.28 30.01
CA GLU A 175 1.04 -38.90 28.94
C GLU A 175 0.88 -40.43 29.05
N HIS A 176 0.24 -41.04 28.05
CA HIS A 176 0.37 -42.47 27.81
C HIS A 176 1.32 -42.69 26.62
N ASN A 177 2.51 -43.19 26.94
CA ASN A 177 3.38 -43.91 26.02
C ASN A 177 2.73 -45.24 25.65
N THR A 178 2.62 -45.53 24.36
CA THR A 178 2.79 -46.88 23.81
C THR A 178 3.37 -46.78 22.40
N ASP A 179 4.59 -47.29 22.25
CA ASP A 179 5.18 -47.68 20.98
C ASP A 179 4.47 -48.92 20.41
N GLY A 180 4.43 -48.99 19.07
CA GLY A 180 4.31 -50.22 18.30
C GLY A 180 2.88 -50.65 17.94
N ASP A 181 2.49 -50.50 16.67
CA ASP A 181 2.52 -51.67 15.77
C ASP A 181 2.33 -51.26 14.30
N SER A 182 3.13 -51.88 13.44
CA SER A 182 3.00 -51.80 11.99
C SER A 182 1.82 -52.64 11.52
N ALA A 183 0.81 -52.00 10.94
CA ALA A 183 -0.17 -52.69 10.12
C ALA A 183 -0.50 -51.82 8.90
N SER A 184 -0.16 -52.37 7.74
CA SER A 184 -0.60 -51.96 6.41
C SER A 184 -2.12 -51.79 6.37
N GLY A 185 -2.58 -50.55 6.41
CA GLY A 185 -3.93 -50.15 6.05
C GLY A 185 -3.84 -49.23 4.85
N GLU A 186 -4.28 -49.72 3.70
CA GLU A 186 -4.51 -48.91 2.50
C GLU A 186 -5.44 -47.74 2.85
N SER A 187 -4.90 -46.53 2.96
CA SER A 187 -5.72 -45.33 3.09
C SER A 187 -6.19 -44.95 1.70
N HIS A 188 -7.51 -45.07 1.48
CA HIS A 188 -8.21 -44.52 0.33
C HIS A 188 -7.70 -43.12 -0.02
N GLU A 189 -7.33 -42.91 -1.29
CA GLU A 189 -7.07 -41.59 -1.88
C GLU A 189 -8.33 -40.72 -1.71
N GLY A 190 -8.34 -39.89 -0.66
CA GLY A 190 -9.29 -38.80 -0.54
C GLY A 190 -8.99 -37.79 -1.63
N ASP A 191 -10.01 -37.44 -2.41
CA ASP A 191 -9.92 -36.49 -3.52
C ASP A 191 -9.23 -35.20 -3.05
N LYS A 192 -8.14 -34.82 -3.72
CA LYS A 192 -7.38 -33.61 -3.34
C LYS A 192 -8.26 -32.38 -3.62
N PRO A 193 -8.29 -31.37 -2.74
CA PRO A 193 -9.11 -30.19 -2.95
C PRO A 193 -8.71 -29.47 -4.24
N MET A 194 -9.70 -28.95 -4.96
CA MET A 194 -9.48 -28.08 -6.11
C MET A 194 -8.68 -26.84 -5.69
N ARG A 195 -7.62 -26.54 -6.44
CA ARG A 195 -6.71 -25.44 -6.11
C ARG A 195 -6.87 -24.30 -7.10
N VAL A 196 -7.32 -23.15 -6.61
CA VAL A 196 -7.41 -21.92 -7.40
C VAL A 196 -6.14 -21.11 -7.18
N LEU A 197 -5.40 -20.86 -8.25
CA LEU A 197 -4.22 -20.00 -8.22
C LEU A 197 -4.67 -18.53 -8.27
N VAL A 198 -4.56 -17.86 -7.14
CA VAL A 198 -4.87 -16.45 -6.98
C VAL A 198 -3.64 -15.61 -7.32
N LEU A 199 -3.77 -14.69 -8.28
CA LEU A 199 -2.70 -13.74 -8.59
C LEU A 199 -2.97 -12.43 -7.87
N ASP A 200 -2.00 -11.96 -7.11
CA ASP A 200 -2.08 -10.66 -6.45
C ASP A 200 -0.70 -10.01 -6.29
N THR A 201 -0.66 -8.73 -5.93
CA THR A 201 0.60 -8.02 -5.73
C THR A 201 1.26 -8.49 -4.43
N VAL A 202 0.49 -8.54 -3.34
CA VAL A 202 0.95 -8.90 -1.98
C VAL A 202 -0.26 -9.19 -1.10
N MET A 203 -0.13 -10.05 -0.09
CA MET A 203 -1.22 -10.39 0.85
C MET A 203 -1.10 -9.60 2.16
N ASP A 204 -1.02 -8.27 2.08
CA ASP A 204 -1.04 -7.38 3.25
C ASP A 204 -2.48 -6.99 3.64
N ARG A 205 -2.66 -6.20 4.69
CA ARG A 205 -3.98 -5.69 5.11
C ARG A 205 -4.48 -4.59 4.18
N GLY A 206 -4.93 -4.99 2.99
CA GLY A 206 -5.66 -4.18 2.03
C GLY A 206 -7.09 -4.68 1.81
N GLY A 207 -7.88 -3.96 1.02
CA GLY A 207 -9.29 -4.27 0.80
C GLY A 207 -9.53 -5.56 0.02
N ALA A 208 -8.83 -5.73 -1.11
CA ALA A 208 -8.96 -6.93 -1.94
C ALA A 208 -8.39 -8.16 -1.23
N GLU A 209 -7.27 -7.99 -0.53
CA GLU A 209 -6.60 -9.01 0.27
C GLU A 209 -7.51 -9.49 1.43
N THR A 210 -8.13 -8.55 2.14
CA THR A 210 -9.08 -8.86 3.21
C THR A 210 -10.31 -9.59 2.67
N MET A 211 -10.83 -9.16 1.52
CA MET A 211 -11.91 -9.90 0.84
C MET A 211 -11.49 -11.35 0.57
N MET A 212 -10.33 -11.57 -0.05
CA MET A 212 -9.85 -12.93 -0.35
C MET A 212 -9.71 -13.79 0.91
N MET A 213 -9.25 -13.20 2.01
CA MET A 213 -9.17 -13.88 3.30
C MET A 213 -10.54 -14.21 3.89
N ASN A 214 -11.54 -13.33 3.76
CA ASN A 214 -12.90 -13.61 4.19
C ASN A 214 -13.44 -14.87 3.50
N TYR A 215 -13.23 -15.01 2.18
CA TYR A 215 -13.62 -16.21 1.44
C TYR A 215 -12.83 -17.44 1.88
N LEU A 216 -11.49 -17.37 1.96
CA LEU A 216 -10.65 -18.51 2.32
C LEU A 216 -10.96 -19.07 3.73
N ARG A 217 -11.25 -18.20 4.70
CA ARG A 217 -11.65 -18.59 6.05
C ARG A 217 -12.93 -19.44 6.06
N HIS A 218 -13.87 -19.12 5.16
CA HIS A 218 -15.20 -19.72 5.10
C HIS A 218 -15.36 -20.82 4.03
N PHE A 219 -14.33 -21.07 3.22
CA PHE A 219 -14.35 -22.20 2.31
C PHE A 219 -14.38 -23.54 3.05
N ASP A 220 -15.09 -24.50 2.46
CA ASP A 220 -14.86 -25.91 2.72
C ASP A 220 -13.59 -26.30 1.99
N ARG A 221 -12.47 -26.18 2.70
CA ARG A 221 -11.12 -26.38 2.16
C ARG A 221 -10.82 -27.83 1.75
N SER A 222 -11.74 -28.77 2.04
CA SER A 222 -11.68 -30.12 1.46
C SER A 222 -12.14 -30.16 0.00
N LYS A 223 -12.94 -29.16 -0.43
CA LYS A 223 -13.44 -29.03 -1.82
C LYS A 223 -12.61 -28.05 -2.63
N VAL A 224 -12.42 -26.83 -2.12
CA VAL A 224 -11.73 -25.74 -2.82
C VAL A 224 -10.82 -25.00 -1.86
N THR A 225 -9.60 -24.71 -2.29
CA THR A 225 -8.66 -23.86 -1.54
C THR A 225 -7.97 -22.84 -2.46
N TYR A 226 -7.43 -21.79 -1.85
CA TYR A 226 -6.59 -20.81 -2.53
C TYR A 226 -5.12 -21.07 -2.33
N ASP A 227 -4.36 -20.80 -3.40
CA ASP A 227 -2.93 -20.57 -3.34
C ASP A 227 -2.62 -19.25 -4.01
N PHE A 228 -1.56 -18.58 -3.58
CA PHE A 228 -1.26 -17.22 -4.03
C PHE A 228 0.06 -17.17 -4.76
N LEU A 229 0.08 -16.45 -5.88
CA LEU A 229 1.29 -16.11 -6.61
C LEU A 229 1.48 -14.59 -6.55
N VAL A 230 2.35 -14.15 -5.64
CA VAL A 230 2.55 -12.73 -5.30
C VAL A 230 3.77 -12.10 -5.99
N ASN A 231 3.82 -10.77 -6.05
CA ASN A 231 4.86 -10.01 -6.76
C ASN A 231 5.74 -9.13 -5.86
N ARG A 232 5.71 -9.38 -4.54
CA ARG A 232 6.62 -8.80 -3.55
C ARG A 232 7.53 -9.87 -2.97
N GLU A 233 8.73 -9.45 -2.57
CA GLU A 233 9.77 -10.36 -2.07
C GLU A 233 9.69 -10.56 -0.56
N TYR A 234 8.99 -9.70 0.18
CA TYR A 234 8.81 -9.82 1.64
C TYR A 234 7.65 -10.75 2.01
N GLU A 235 7.58 -11.16 3.27
CA GLU A 235 6.44 -11.90 3.84
C GLU A 235 5.35 -10.93 4.31
N ALA A 236 4.17 -11.05 3.71
CA ALA A 236 3.04 -10.16 3.95
C ALA A 236 2.19 -10.59 5.17
N ALA A 237 1.37 -9.67 5.67
CA ALA A 237 0.63 -9.84 6.92
C ALA A 237 -0.27 -11.08 6.98
N TYR A 238 -0.93 -11.47 5.88
CA TYR A 238 -1.83 -12.63 5.84
C TYR A 238 -1.14 -13.94 5.48
N GLU A 239 0.14 -13.95 5.09
CA GLU A 239 0.81 -15.19 4.67
C GLU A 239 0.87 -16.30 5.73
N PRO A 240 1.12 -16.00 7.03
CA PRO A 240 1.07 -17.02 8.08
C PRO A 240 -0.31 -17.66 8.20
N GLU A 241 -1.37 -16.85 8.14
CA GLU A 241 -2.75 -17.32 8.22
C GLU A 241 -3.14 -18.15 7.00
N ILE A 242 -2.76 -17.72 5.79
CA ILE A 242 -2.98 -18.48 4.55
C ILE A 242 -2.36 -19.88 4.65
N LYS A 243 -1.13 -19.98 5.15
CA LYS A 243 -0.44 -21.27 5.36
C LYS A 243 -1.16 -22.14 6.39
N GLN A 244 -1.63 -21.56 7.49
CA GLN A 244 -2.40 -22.26 8.52
C GLN A 244 -3.73 -22.80 7.96
N LEU A 245 -4.35 -22.06 7.04
CA LEU A 245 -5.55 -22.47 6.32
C LEU A 245 -5.24 -23.42 5.14
N GLY A 246 -4.02 -23.94 5.00
CA GLY A 246 -3.66 -24.93 3.97
C GLY A 246 -3.40 -24.36 2.57
N GLY A 247 -3.37 -23.03 2.43
CA GLY A 247 -2.95 -22.34 1.21
C GLY A 247 -1.43 -22.27 1.08
N ARG A 248 -0.94 -22.17 -0.15
CA ARG A 248 0.49 -21.99 -0.47
C ARG A 248 0.75 -20.59 -1.00
N ILE A 249 1.96 -20.09 -0.75
CA ILE A 249 2.42 -18.81 -1.28
C ILE A 249 3.64 -19.03 -2.18
N TYR A 250 3.56 -18.51 -3.39
CA TYR A 250 4.62 -18.50 -4.38
C TYR A 250 4.97 -17.06 -4.73
N ARG A 251 6.23 -16.81 -5.13
CA ARG A 251 6.74 -15.47 -5.41
C ARG A 251 7.25 -15.35 -6.83
N MET A 252 6.94 -14.21 -7.43
CA MET A 252 7.35 -13.83 -8.77
C MET A 252 8.03 -12.47 -8.76
N CYS A 253 8.83 -12.18 -9.80
CA CYS A 253 9.42 -10.87 -9.93
C CYS A 253 8.36 -9.75 -10.03
N PRO A 254 8.65 -8.54 -9.54
CA PRO A 254 7.73 -7.41 -9.66
C PRO A 254 7.33 -7.10 -11.12
N MET A 255 6.08 -6.68 -11.33
CA MET A 255 5.57 -6.31 -12.67
C MET A 255 5.94 -4.87 -13.07
N TYR A 256 7.23 -4.62 -13.28
CA TYR A 256 7.72 -3.38 -13.88
C TYR A 256 8.12 -3.60 -15.35
N PRO A 257 8.07 -2.56 -16.21
CA PRO A 257 8.37 -2.71 -17.64
C PRO A 257 9.70 -3.41 -17.95
N GLN A 258 10.74 -3.18 -17.13
CA GLN A 258 12.03 -3.84 -17.26
C GLN A 258 12.01 -5.35 -16.96
N TYR A 259 11.01 -5.85 -16.23
CA TYR A 259 10.86 -7.24 -15.83
C TYR A 259 9.80 -8.02 -16.61
N PHE A 260 9.04 -7.40 -17.53
CA PHE A 260 7.98 -8.11 -18.26
C PHE A 260 8.45 -9.38 -18.98
N GLY A 261 9.65 -9.37 -19.56
CA GLY A 261 10.24 -10.58 -20.17
C GLY A 261 10.51 -11.68 -19.14
N LYS A 262 11.08 -11.31 -17.99
CA LYS A 262 11.35 -12.22 -16.87
C LYS A 262 10.05 -12.77 -16.28
N TYR A 263 9.06 -11.90 -16.04
CA TYR A 263 7.74 -12.28 -15.53
C TYR A 263 7.08 -13.32 -16.44
N LYS A 264 7.07 -13.07 -17.75
CA LYS A 264 6.55 -14.00 -18.75
C LYS A 264 7.25 -15.37 -18.72
N GLN A 265 8.58 -15.38 -18.58
CA GLN A 265 9.35 -16.63 -18.48
C GLN A 265 9.00 -17.38 -17.18
N GLN A 266 8.95 -16.67 -16.06
CA GLN A 266 8.68 -17.24 -14.74
C GLN A 266 7.26 -17.81 -14.64
N ILE A 267 6.22 -17.08 -15.06
CA ILE A 267 4.83 -17.58 -14.99
C ILE A 267 4.65 -18.82 -15.86
N ARG A 268 5.26 -18.85 -17.04
CA ARG A 268 5.18 -20.00 -17.94
C ARG A 268 5.90 -21.22 -17.37
N ALA A 269 7.08 -21.03 -16.80
CA ALA A 269 7.82 -22.10 -16.13
C ALA A 269 7.03 -22.64 -14.93
N PHE A 270 6.45 -21.73 -14.14
CA PHE A 270 5.61 -22.07 -12.99
C PHE A 270 4.38 -22.89 -13.38
N LEU A 271 3.56 -22.40 -14.31
CA LEU A 271 2.34 -23.11 -14.73
C LEU A 271 2.63 -24.47 -15.39
N ARG A 272 3.79 -24.66 -16.02
CA ARG A 272 4.22 -25.97 -16.52
C ARG A 272 4.65 -26.93 -15.41
N ALA A 273 5.28 -26.40 -14.36
CA ALA A 273 5.69 -27.18 -13.20
C ALA A 273 4.51 -27.51 -12.27
N HIS A 274 3.41 -26.75 -12.39
CA HIS A 274 2.21 -26.88 -11.56
C HIS A 274 0.93 -27.07 -12.41
N PRO A 275 0.78 -28.22 -13.09
CA PRO A 275 -0.38 -28.52 -13.92
C PRO A 275 -1.69 -28.65 -13.11
N GLU A 276 -1.61 -28.79 -11.77
CA GLU A 276 -2.77 -28.81 -10.88
C GLU A 276 -3.58 -27.49 -10.90
N TYR A 277 -2.97 -26.37 -11.28
CA TYR A 277 -3.65 -25.08 -11.37
C TYR A 277 -4.46 -24.95 -12.65
N ARG A 278 -5.65 -25.55 -12.64
CA ARG A 278 -6.63 -25.45 -13.72
C ARG A 278 -7.47 -24.16 -13.66
N ILE A 279 -7.51 -23.48 -12.52
CA ILE A 279 -8.21 -22.20 -12.33
C ILE A 279 -7.20 -21.13 -11.90
N ILE A 280 -7.21 -20.00 -12.59
CA ILE A 280 -6.45 -18.81 -12.18
C ILE A 280 -7.43 -17.66 -11.94
N HIS A 281 -7.41 -17.08 -10.73
CA HIS A 281 -8.20 -15.91 -10.37
C HIS A 281 -7.29 -14.72 -10.07
N SER A 282 -7.24 -13.74 -10.98
CA SER A 282 -6.31 -12.62 -10.91
C SER A 282 -6.98 -11.36 -10.37
N ASN A 283 -6.41 -10.79 -9.30
CA ASN A 283 -6.83 -9.53 -8.66
C ASN A 283 -5.90 -8.36 -9.03
N LEU A 284 -5.13 -8.53 -10.11
CA LEU A 284 -4.10 -7.58 -10.56
C LEU A 284 -4.61 -6.50 -11.52
N GLU A 285 -5.93 -6.27 -11.59
CA GLU A 285 -6.57 -5.29 -12.49
C GLU A 285 -6.11 -5.48 -13.95
N GLU A 286 -5.72 -4.42 -14.67
CA GLU A 286 -5.24 -4.51 -16.05
C GLU A 286 -4.01 -5.40 -16.22
N ARG A 287 -3.20 -5.54 -15.15
CA ARG A 287 -1.96 -6.33 -15.17
C ARG A 287 -2.25 -7.83 -15.16
N SER A 288 -3.48 -8.23 -14.83
CA SER A 288 -3.98 -9.60 -15.02
C SER A 288 -3.72 -10.12 -16.44
N TYR A 289 -3.64 -9.23 -17.43
CA TYR A 289 -3.34 -9.60 -18.82
C TYR A 289 -2.04 -10.41 -18.94
N PHE A 290 -1.00 -10.12 -18.16
CA PHE A 290 0.29 -10.81 -18.28
C PHE A 290 0.20 -12.28 -17.87
N GLY A 291 -0.34 -12.55 -16.68
CA GLY A 291 -0.53 -13.91 -16.18
C GLY A 291 -1.53 -14.69 -17.01
N LEU A 292 -2.71 -14.11 -17.25
CA LEU A 292 -3.81 -14.80 -17.95
C LEU A 292 -3.51 -15.04 -19.44
N LYS A 293 -2.72 -14.18 -20.10
CA LYS A 293 -2.29 -14.42 -21.48
C LYS A 293 -1.38 -15.64 -21.60
N GLU A 294 -0.46 -15.84 -20.65
CA GLU A 294 0.41 -17.01 -20.67
C GLU A 294 -0.35 -18.28 -20.25
N ALA A 295 -1.29 -18.16 -19.30
CA ALA A 295 -2.21 -19.24 -18.95
C ALA A 295 -3.07 -19.69 -20.15
N LYS A 296 -3.60 -18.75 -20.94
CA LYS A 296 -4.34 -19.05 -22.18
C LYS A 296 -3.51 -19.82 -23.20
N LYS A 297 -2.19 -19.59 -23.28
CA LYS A 297 -1.29 -20.31 -24.20
C LYS A 297 -0.90 -21.70 -23.72
N LEU A 298 -1.16 -21.99 -22.45
CA LEU A 298 -0.95 -23.29 -21.82
C LEU A 298 -2.30 -23.98 -21.54
N ASP A 299 -3.37 -23.51 -22.18
CA ASP A 299 -4.71 -24.10 -22.14
C ASP A 299 -5.27 -24.29 -20.71
N VAL A 300 -4.91 -23.39 -19.79
CA VAL A 300 -5.53 -23.33 -18.45
C VAL A 300 -7.01 -23.00 -18.64
N PRO A 301 -7.96 -23.88 -18.25
CA PRO A 301 -9.35 -23.80 -18.70
C PRO A 301 -10.09 -22.58 -18.15
N VAL A 302 -9.93 -22.26 -16.86
CA VAL A 302 -10.66 -21.16 -16.21
C VAL A 302 -9.70 -20.03 -15.86
N ARG A 303 -9.94 -18.84 -16.44
CA ARG A 303 -9.06 -17.67 -16.34
C ARG A 303 -9.88 -16.44 -16.00
N ILE A 304 -9.85 -16.04 -14.73
CA ILE A 304 -10.69 -14.99 -14.17
C ILE A 304 -9.85 -13.74 -13.95
N ALA A 305 -10.33 -12.60 -14.41
CA ALA A 305 -9.81 -11.30 -13.99
C ALA A 305 -10.87 -10.60 -13.12
N HIS A 306 -10.42 -9.96 -12.04
CA HIS A 306 -11.30 -9.34 -11.05
C HIS A 306 -10.97 -7.85 -10.90
N ALA A 307 -11.98 -6.99 -11.09
CA ALA A 307 -11.94 -5.56 -10.85
C ALA A 307 -12.33 -5.20 -9.41
N HIS A 308 -11.46 -4.46 -8.71
CA HIS A 308 -11.67 -3.99 -7.33
C HIS A 308 -11.78 -2.47 -7.22
N ASN A 309 -11.20 -1.73 -8.17
CA ASN A 309 -11.13 -0.29 -8.08
C ASN A 309 -11.21 0.38 -9.45
N ARG A 310 -11.48 1.69 -9.44
CA ARG A 310 -11.38 2.59 -10.58
C ARG A 310 -10.26 3.60 -10.31
N PRO A 311 -9.09 3.46 -10.94
CA PRO A 311 -8.06 4.48 -10.87
C PRO A 311 -8.55 5.84 -11.38
N VAL A 312 -8.29 6.89 -10.61
CA VAL A 312 -8.60 8.28 -10.98
C VAL A 312 -7.32 9.03 -11.36
N GLY A 313 -7.42 9.88 -12.39
CA GLY A 313 -6.30 10.67 -12.91
C GLY A 313 -5.62 10.09 -14.16
N PHE A 314 -4.95 10.97 -14.91
CA PHE A 314 -4.22 10.63 -16.13
C PHE A 314 -2.73 10.90 -15.95
N ASP A 315 -1.91 9.88 -16.19
CA ASP A 315 -0.45 9.95 -16.25
C ASP A 315 0.09 9.21 -17.48
N LEU A 316 1.40 9.31 -17.76
CA LEU A 316 2.02 8.58 -18.88
C LEU A 316 1.87 7.06 -18.76
N LYS A 317 1.68 6.51 -17.54
CA LYS A 317 1.40 5.08 -17.32
C LYS A 317 -0.03 4.71 -17.73
N SER A 318 -0.94 5.69 -17.80
CA SER A 318 -2.34 5.49 -18.16
C SER A 318 -2.50 4.99 -19.60
N ILE A 319 -1.62 5.37 -20.54
CA ILE A 319 -1.63 4.83 -21.91
C ILE A 319 -1.36 3.30 -21.90
N PHE A 320 -0.38 2.86 -21.11
CA PHE A 320 -0.08 1.43 -20.96
C PHE A 320 -1.22 0.69 -20.27
N ARG A 321 -1.80 1.29 -19.23
CA ARG A 321 -2.97 0.76 -18.52
C ARG A 321 -4.13 0.53 -19.49
N GLU A 322 -4.47 1.54 -20.28
CA GLU A 322 -5.51 1.47 -21.30
C GLU A 322 -5.26 0.37 -22.33
N TYR A 323 -4.02 0.25 -22.82
CA TYR A 323 -3.65 -0.78 -23.78
C TYR A 323 -3.91 -2.20 -23.26
N PHE A 324 -3.52 -2.50 -22.02
CA PHE A 324 -3.70 -3.83 -21.43
C PHE A 324 -5.14 -4.10 -21.02
N ARG A 325 -5.81 -3.09 -20.45
CA ARG A 325 -7.24 -3.11 -20.14
C ARG A 325 -8.09 -3.52 -21.35
N LEU A 326 -7.91 -2.86 -22.49
CA LEU A 326 -8.66 -3.17 -23.72
C LEU A 326 -8.38 -4.57 -24.28
N ARG A 327 -7.23 -5.17 -23.95
CA ARG A 327 -6.85 -6.53 -24.39
C ARG A 327 -7.23 -7.63 -23.40
N LEU A 328 -7.45 -7.29 -22.14
CA LEU A 328 -7.73 -8.24 -21.06
C LEU A 328 -8.93 -9.15 -21.35
N PRO A 329 -10.09 -8.66 -21.83
CA PRO A 329 -11.24 -9.53 -22.13
C PRO A 329 -10.95 -10.65 -23.13
N SER A 330 -9.97 -10.47 -24.02
CA SER A 330 -9.62 -11.50 -25.02
C SER A 330 -8.85 -12.69 -24.46
N VAL A 331 -8.34 -12.59 -23.22
CA VAL A 331 -7.55 -13.64 -22.56
C VAL A 331 -8.23 -14.25 -21.34
N THR A 332 -9.31 -13.65 -20.85
CA THR A 332 -10.15 -14.17 -19.77
C THR A 332 -11.20 -15.16 -20.28
N THR A 333 -11.65 -16.07 -19.42
CA THR A 333 -12.94 -16.77 -19.60
C THR A 333 -14.07 -16.06 -18.86
N HIS A 334 -13.77 -15.51 -17.68
CA HIS A 334 -14.72 -14.83 -16.83
C HIS A 334 -14.19 -13.47 -16.39
N MET A 335 -15.10 -12.50 -16.30
CA MET A 335 -14.84 -11.13 -15.87
C MET A 335 -15.59 -10.92 -14.56
N PHE A 336 -14.88 -10.66 -13.47
CA PHE A 336 -15.43 -10.49 -12.14
C PHE A 336 -15.28 -9.04 -11.71
N ALA A 337 -16.25 -8.51 -10.97
CA ALA A 337 -16.13 -7.19 -10.35
C ALA A 337 -16.81 -7.14 -8.99
N CYS A 338 -16.27 -6.32 -8.10
CA CYS A 338 -16.87 -6.03 -6.80
C CYS A 338 -18.08 -5.08 -6.87
N GLY A 339 -18.26 -4.42 -8.02
CA GLY A 339 -19.36 -3.50 -8.29
C GLY A 339 -19.36 -3.04 -9.75
N GLN A 340 -20.45 -2.42 -10.17
CA GLN A 340 -20.67 -2.07 -11.57
C GLN A 340 -19.59 -1.12 -12.11
N GLU A 341 -19.27 -0.05 -11.38
CA GLU A 341 -18.29 0.96 -11.84
C GLU A 341 -16.87 0.38 -12.03
N ALA A 342 -16.45 -0.54 -11.16
CA ALA A 342 -15.15 -1.20 -11.28
C ALA A 342 -15.12 -2.11 -12.53
N GLY A 343 -16.19 -2.86 -12.77
CA GLY A 343 -16.34 -3.70 -13.95
C GLY A 343 -16.41 -2.90 -15.25
N ASP A 344 -17.20 -1.83 -15.28
CA ASP A 344 -17.32 -0.91 -16.42
C ASP A 344 -15.98 -0.27 -16.76
N TRP A 345 -15.20 0.09 -15.74
CA TRP A 345 -13.85 0.59 -15.95
C TRP A 345 -12.92 -0.49 -16.51
N LEU A 346 -12.79 -1.67 -15.90
CA LEU A 346 -11.78 -2.64 -16.30
C LEU A 346 -12.12 -3.36 -17.62
N PHE A 347 -13.39 -3.68 -17.85
CA PHE A 347 -13.84 -4.49 -18.99
C PHE A 347 -14.57 -3.68 -20.07
N GLY A 348 -14.96 -2.45 -19.76
CA GLY A 348 -15.75 -1.59 -20.63
C GLY A 348 -17.25 -1.88 -20.52
N GLU A 349 -18.07 -0.83 -20.60
CA GLU A 349 -19.54 -0.90 -20.46
C GLU A 349 -20.20 -1.91 -21.40
N LYS A 350 -19.63 -2.13 -22.60
CA LYS A 350 -20.11 -3.12 -23.58
C LYS A 350 -20.09 -4.57 -23.06
N ASN A 351 -19.34 -4.84 -22.00
CA ASN A 351 -19.22 -6.17 -21.40
C ASN A 351 -20.00 -6.29 -20.09
N ARG A 352 -20.71 -5.24 -19.64
CA ARG A 352 -21.39 -5.18 -18.34
C ARG A 352 -22.25 -6.41 -18.04
N ASP A 353 -23.06 -6.84 -19.01
CA ASP A 353 -23.97 -8.00 -18.87
C ASP A 353 -23.24 -9.34 -18.72
N LYS A 354 -21.94 -9.38 -19.00
CA LYS A 354 -21.07 -10.58 -18.88
C LYS A 354 -20.21 -10.55 -17.62
N VAL A 355 -20.25 -9.46 -16.84
CA VAL A 355 -19.45 -9.31 -15.63
C VAL A 355 -20.19 -9.97 -14.46
N VAL A 356 -19.54 -10.97 -13.86
CA VAL A 356 -20.03 -11.63 -12.65
C VAL A 356 -19.75 -10.71 -11.45
N GLN A 357 -20.78 -10.44 -10.65
CA GLN A 357 -20.63 -9.64 -9.43
C GLN A 357 -20.18 -10.55 -8.28
N GLN A 358 -18.90 -10.47 -7.91
CA GLN A 358 -18.41 -11.09 -6.67
C GLN A 358 -18.37 -10.02 -5.59
N ARG A 359 -19.24 -10.13 -4.60
CA ARG A 359 -19.35 -9.13 -3.53
C ARG A 359 -18.13 -9.16 -2.61
N ASN A 360 -17.81 -8.00 -2.05
CA ASN A 360 -16.87 -7.85 -0.94
C ASN A 360 -17.51 -8.30 0.38
N ALA A 361 -17.83 -9.59 0.47
CA ALA A 361 -18.57 -10.15 1.59
C ALA A 361 -17.74 -10.20 2.89
N ILE A 362 -18.44 -10.07 4.01
CA ILE A 362 -17.87 -10.09 5.36
C ILE A 362 -18.61 -11.10 6.24
N ASP A 363 -18.01 -11.51 7.35
CA ASP A 363 -18.74 -12.24 8.38
C ASP A 363 -19.62 -11.25 9.17
N THR A 364 -20.88 -11.15 8.76
CA THR A 364 -21.81 -10.17 9.34
C THR A 364 -22.06 -10.43 10.82
N SER A 365 -21.91 -11.67 11.29
CA SER A 365 -22.11 -12.04 12.68
C SER A 365 -21.09 -11.38 13.61
N LEU A 366 -19.83 -11.23 13.17
CA LEU A 366 -18.76 -10.60 13.94
C LEU A 366 -18.96 -9.10 14.14
N TYR A 367 -19.76 -8.46 13.30
CA TYR A 367 -20.03 -7.02 13.32
C TYR A 367 -21.40 -6.68 13.93
N ARG A 368 -22.18 -7.68 14.37
CA ARG A 368 -23.44 -7.40 15.05
C ARG A 368 -23.19 -6.54 16.29
N TYR A 369 -23.89 -5.42 16.36
CA TYR A 369 -23.74 -4.48 17.47
C TYR A 369 -24.17 -5.11 18.81
N ASP A 370 -23.30 -5.00 19.80
CA ASP A 370 -23.53 -5.36 21.18
C ASP A 370 -23.12 -4.18 22.09
N ALA A 371 -24.07 -3.71 22.90
CA ALA A 371 -23.85 -2.55 23.77
C ALA A 371 -22.81 -2.79 24.86
N ASP A 372 -22.66 -4.02 25.35
CA ASP A 372 -21.65 -4.36 26.36
C ASP A 372 -20.25 -4.36 25.73
N VAL A 373 -20.11 -4.91 24.53
CA VAL A 373 -18.85 -4.84 23.77
C VAL A 373 -18.48 -3.39 23.46
N ALA A 374 -19.45 -2.58 23.02
CA ALA A 374 -19.24 -1.16 22.76
C ALA A 374 -18.73 -0.41 24.00
N ARG A 375 -19.34 -0.65 25.18
CA ARG A 375 -18.91 -0.05 26.45
C ARG A 375 -17.47 -0.43 26.81
N VAL A 376 -17.15 -1.73 26.76
CA VAL A 376 -15.79 -2.23 27.07
C VAL A 376 -14.74 -1.60 26.14
N VAL A 377 -15.02 -1.56 24.83
CA VAL A 377 -14.11 -0.97 23.84
C VAL A 377 -13.92 0.54 24.07
N ARG A 378 -14.97 1.27 24.48
CA ARG A 378 -14.88 2.70 24.80
C ARG A 378 -14.00 2.93 26.02
N GLU A 379 -14.16 2.11 27.07
CA GLU A 379 -13.29 2.14 28.26
C GLU A 379 -11.82 1.87 27.90
N GLU A 380 -11.54 0.86 27.06
CA GLU A 380 -10.18 0.53 26.58
C GLU A 380 -9.46 1.73 25.95
N PHE A 381 -10.19 2.62 25.29
CA PHE A 381 -9.65 3.82 24.62
C PHE A 381 -9.86 5.12 25.39
N GLY A 382 -10.21 5.03 26.68
CA GLY A 382 -10.32 6.17 27.59
C GLY A 382 -11.55 7.04 27.36
N VAL A 383 -12.61 6.48 26.77
CA VAL A 383 -13.93 7.12 26.62
C VAL A 383 -14.84 6.57 27.73
N THR A 384 -14.94 7.32 28.82
CA THR A 384 -15.67 6.90 30.03
C THR A 384 -17.06 7.50 30.16
N SER A 385 -17.38 8.52 29.36
CA SER A 385 -18.72 9.11 29.32
C SER A 385 -19.54 8.53 28.17
N ASP A 386 -20.78 8.15 28.46
CA ASP A 386 -21.75 7.76 27.45
C ASP A 386 -22.18 8.94 26.56
N SER A 387 -21.94 10.18 27.00
CA SER A 387 -22.22 11.39 26.21
C SER A 387 -21.20 11.67 25.11
N THR A 388 -19.96 11.19 25.28
CA THR A 388 -18.86 11.49 24.37
C THR A 388 -19.16 10.97 22.98
N PHE A 389 -19.06 11.81 21.97
CA PHE A 389 -19.28 11.39 20.59
C PHE A 389 -18.00 10.81 19.98
N VAL A 390 -18.03 9.54 19.55
CA VAL A 390 -16.90 8.84 18.94
C VAL A 390 -17.09 8.81 17.41
N MET A 391 -16.40 9.70 16.72
CA MET A 391 -16.27 9.67 15.25
C MET A 391 -15.19 8.65 14.88
N GLY A 392 -15.45 7.81 13.89
CA GLY A 392 -14.54 6.74 13.49
C GLY A 392 -14.13 6.75 12.03
N HIS A 393 -12.90 6.34 11.77
CA HIS A 393 -12.39 6.05 10.44
C HIS A 393 -11.52 4.80 10.46
N VAL A 394 -11.72 3.92 9.47
CA VAL A 394 -10.92 2.71 9.27
C VAL A 394 -10.33 2.73 7.86
N GLY A 395 -9.01 2.82 7.78
CA GLY A 395 -8.32 2.90 6.50
C GLY A 395 -6.81 3.07 6.64
N ARG A 396 -6.07 2.61 5.62
CA ARG A 396 -4.63 2.85 5.52
C ARG A 396 -4.36 4.35 5.37
N PHE A 397 -3.33 4.87 6.04
CA PHE A 397 -2.80 6.22 5.82
C PHE A 397 -2.22 6.32 4.41
N PHE A 398 -3.06 6.74 3.47
CA PHE A 398 -2.72 6.90 2.05
C PHE A 398 -3.49 8.10 1.48
N PRO A 399 -2.95 8.82 0.47
CA PRO A 399 -3.60 10.01 -0.07
C PRO A 399 -5.05 9.79 -0.51
N GLN A 400 -5.37 8.60 -1.04
CA GLN A 400 -6.73 8.21 -1.43
C GLN A 400 -7.76 8.38 -0.30
N LYS A 401 -7.39 8.09 0.96
CA LYS A 401 -8.32 8.14 2.11
C LYS A 401 -8.53 9.56 2.66
N ASN A 402 -7.77 10.54 2.16
CA ASN A 402 -7.93 11.96 2.47
C ASN A 402 -7.95 12.30 3.97
N HIS A 403 -7.04 11.70 4.74
CA HIS A 403 -6.93 11.92 6.19
C HIS A 403 -6.74 13.40 6.54
N THR A 404 -6.09 14.18 5.67
CA THR A 404 -5.89 15.61 5.87
C THR A 404 -7.22 16.34 6.01
N PHE A 405 -8.17 16.08 5.11
CA PHE A 405 -9.50 16.68 5.17
C PHE A 405 -10.37 16.06 6.28
N LEU A 406 -10.19 14.76 6.56
CA LEU A 406 -10.85 14.11 7.70
C LEU A 406 -10.56 14.82 9.03
N ILE A 407 -9.32 15.27 9.25
CA ILE A 407 -8.98 16.05 10.45
C ILE A 407 -9.69 17.41 10.45
N ASP A 408 -9.83 18.07 9.30
CA ASP A 408 -10.57 19.34 9.21
C ASP A 408 -12.06 19.14 9.53
N ILE A 409 -12.67 18.07 9.00
CA ILE A 409 -14.05 17.68 9.31
C ILE A 409 -14.19 17.44 10.82
N PHE A 410 -13.28 16.66 11.42
CA PHE A 410 -13.35 16.40 12.85
C PHE A 410 -13.13 17.66 13.69
N LYS A 411 -12.26 18.58 13.27
CA LYS A 411 -12.11 19.89 13.94
C LYS A 411 -13.44 20.64 13.99
N ALA A 412 -14.16 20.69 12.86
CA ALA A 412 -15.47 21.34 12.80
C ALA A 412 -16.52 20.61 13.66
N VAL A 413 -16.51 19.27 13.70
CA VAL A 413 -17.34 18.48 14.62
C VAL A 413 -17.02 18.82 16.07
N HIS A 414 -15.73 18.88 16.43
CA HIS A 414 -15.27 19.14 17.78
C HIS A 414 -15.58 20.56 18.26
N ASP A 415 -15.54 21.54 17.37
CA ASP A 415 -15.95 22.93 17.68
C ASP A 415 -17.46 23.04 17.99
N GLN A 416 -18.28 22.23 17.32
CA GLN A 416 -19.74 22.19 17.52
C GLN A 416 -20.15 21.26 18.68
N ASN A 417 -19.36 20.22 18.96
CA ASN A 417 -19.55 19.27 20.05
C ASN A 417 -18.20 18.97 20.74
N PRO A 418 -17.81 19.76 21.76
CA PRO A 418 -16.50 19.62 22.42
C PRO A 418 -16.28 18.26 23.13
N ASP A 419 -17.35 17.58 23.54
CA ASP A 419 -17.27 16.22 24.07
C ASP A 419 -17.29 15.20 22.91
N SER A 420 -16.21 15.23 22.11
CA SER A 420 -16.04 14.34 20.97
C SER A 420 -14.60 13.88 20.79
N VAL A 421 -14.45 12.67 20.26
CA VAL A 421 -13.17 12.04 19.93
C VAL A 421 -13.20 11.43 18.53
N LEU A 422 -12.04 11.40 17.88
CA LEU A 422 -11.83 10.73 16.59
C LEU A 422 -10.96 9.50 16.78
N TRP A 423 -11.44 8.34 16.36
CA TRP A 423 -10.67 7.10 16.29
C TRP A 423 -10.19 6.84 14.87
N LEU A 424 -8.87 6.84 14.70
CA LEU A 424 -8.20 6.51 13.44
C LEU A 424 -7.61 5.11 13.54
N VAL A 425 -8.27 4.14 12.89
CA VAL A 425 -7.82 2.74 12.82
C VAL A 425 -7.17 2.49 11.47
N GLY A 426 -5.95 1.96 11.52
CA GLY A 426 -5.13 1.70 10.34
C GLY A 426 -3.70 2.20 10.53
N GLY A 427 -2.85 1.82 9.59
CA GLY A 427 -1.46 2.25 9.53
C GLY A 427 -1.08 2.67 8.12
N GLY A 428 0.22 2.89 7.90
CA GLY A 428 0.81 3.07 6.59
C GLY A 428 2.20 2.42 6.57
N GLU A 429 3.01 2.72 5.56
CA GLU A 429 4.34 2.09 5.42
C GLU A 429 5.26 2.49 6.57
N LEU A 430 6.33 1.71 6.82
CA LEU A 430 7.23 1.89 7.97
C LEU A 430 7.81 3.33 8.11
N ASN A 431 7.87 4.10 7.02
CA ASN A 431 8.43 5.46 6.94
C ASN A 431 7.36 6.57 6.86
N ASP A 432 6.19 6.34 7.48
CA ASP A 432 4.89 6.99 7.23
C ASP A 432 4.85 8.54 7.30
N GLU A 433 5.44 9.23 6.32
CA GLU A 433 5.46 10.69 6.19
C GLU A 433 4.05 11.29 6.28
N LEU A 434 3.07 10.66 5.63
CA LEU A 434 1.69 11.13 5.67
C LEU A 434 1.11 11.03 7.08
N LYS A 435 1.28 9.90 7.78
CA LYS A 435 0.79 9.77 9.17
C LYS A 435 1.46 10.79 10.09
N ASN A 436 2.75 11.07 9.89
CA ASN A 436 3.45 12.11 10.65
C ASN A 436 2.93 13.53 10.31
N GLN A 437 2.60 13.81 9.05
CA GLN A 437 1.94 15.05 8.64
C GLN A 437 0.55 15.18 9.29
N ILE A 438 -0.23 14.10 9.34
CA ILE A 438 -1.54 14.08 10.00
C ILE A 438 -1.40 14.32 11.50
N ARG A 439 -0.42 13.69 12.17
CA ARG A 439 -0.11 13.96 13.58
C ARG A 439 0.25 15.42 13.83
N SER A 440 1.17 15.95 13.03
CA SER A 440 1.57 17.37 13.10
C SER A 440 0.37 18.31 12.92
N LYS A 441 -0.54 18.01 11.98
CA LYS A 441 -1.78 18.76 11.80
C LYS A 441 -2.71 18.68 13.02
N VAL A 442 -2.89 17.50 13.60
CA VAL A 442 -3.66 17.32 14.84
C VAL A 442 -3.10 18.17 15.98
N ASP A 443 -1.78 18.20 16.13
CA ASP A 443 -1.10 19.00 17.15
C ASP A 443 -1.27 20.51 16.90
N GLN A 444 -1.10 20.95 15.65
CA GLN A 444 -1.30 22.35 15.24
C GLN A 444 -2.74 22.85 15.50
N LEU A 445 -3.73 21.97 15.37
CA LEU A 445 -5.14 22.28 15.61
C LEU A 445 -5.54 22.11 17.09
N GLY A 446 -4.61 21.71 17.97
CA GLY A 446 -4.88 21.52 19.39
C GLY A 446 -5.71 20.27 19.71
N LEU A 447 -5.81 19.31 18.79
CA LEU A 447 -6.71 18.15 18.88
C LEU A 447 -6.04 16.89 19.45
N HIS A 448 -4.82 16.99 19.99
CA HIS A 448 -4.03 15.83 20.47
C HIS A 448 -4.74 14.98 21.53
N ASN A 449 -5.60 15.58 22.36
CA ASN A 449 -6.40 14.85 23.35
C ASN A 449 -7.69 14.26 22.79
N ALA A 450 -8.14 14.73 21.63
CA ALA A 450 -9.39 14.35 20.99
C ALA A 450 -9.19 13.36 19.83
N VAL A 451 -7.98 13.23 19.26
CA VAL A 451 -7.69 12.27 18.18
C VAL A 451 -6.86 11.09 18.70
N ARG A 452 -7.34 9.87 18.48
CA ARG A 452 -6.69 8.61 18.85
C ARG A 452 -6.21 7.87 17.61
N PHE A 453 -4.89 7.69 17.50
CA PHE A 453 -4.27 6.85 16.46
C PHE A 453 -4.15 5.42 16.98
N LEU A 454 -5.07 4.54 16.59
CA LEU A 454 -5.16 3.17 17.12
C LEU A 454 -4.23 2.17 16.42
N GLY A 455 -3.60 2.60 15.32
CA GLY A 455 -2.66 1.77 14.56
C GLY A 455 -3.34 0.66 13.76
N VAL A 456 -2.54 -0.29 13.26
CA VAL A 456 -3.07 -1.45 12.53
C VAL A 456 -3.67 -2.43 13.54
N ARG A 457 -4.94 -2.80 13.35
CA ARG A 457 -5.73 -3.63 14.27
C ARG A 457 -6.25 -4.89 13.58
N GLU A 458 -6.55 -5.92 14.37
CA GLU A 458 -7.22 -7.16 13.92
C GLU A 458 -8.67 -7.22 14.42
N ASP A 459 -8.98 -6.50 15.49
CA ASP A 459 -10.26 -6.45 16.18
C ASP A 459 -11.13 -5.27 15.72
N VAL A 460 -11.07 -4.92 14.43
CA VAL A 460 -11.84 -3.80 13.84
C VAL A 460 -13.34 -3.97 14.11
N ASN A 461 -13.83 -5.20 14.07
CA ASN A 461 -15.21 -5.56 14.36
C ASN A 461 -15.65 -5.19 15.79
N ARG A 462 -14.76 -5.25 16.78
CA ARG A 462 -15.02 -4.75 18.14
C ARG A 462 -14.96 -3.23 18.19
N ILE A 463 -13.93 -2.65 17.58
CA ILE A 463 -13.67 -1.20 17.62
C ILE A 463 -14.84 -0.41 17.03
N MET A 464 -15.41 -0.86 15.90
CA MET A 464 -16.56 -0.20 15.26
C MET A 464 -17.80 -0.15 16.17
N GLN A 465 -17.95 -1.06 17.12
CA GLN A 465 -19.08 -1.03 18.06
C GLN A 465 -18.97 0.15 19.02
N GLY A 466 -17.76 0.56 19.40
CA GLY A 466 -17.53 1.72 20.26
C GLY A 466 -17.72 3.08 19.58
N MET A 467 -17.80 3.10 18.24
CA MET A 467 -18.01 4.32 17.44
C MET A 467 -19.49 4.72 17.42
N ASP A 468 -19.76 6.00 17.19
CA ASP A 468 -21.10 6.57 17.01
C ASP A 468 -21.39 6.98 15.56
N ALA A 469 -20.35 7.26 14.76
CA ALA A 469 -20.46 7.51 13.32
C ALA A 469 -19.20 7.07 12.59
N PHE A 470 -19.35 6.60 11.36
CA PHE A 470 -18.23 6.26 10.47
C PHE A 470 -18.08 7.30 9.36
N VAL A 471 -16.88 7.79 9.12
CA VAL A 471 -16.64 8.85 8.13
C VAL A 471 -15.52 8.48 7.16
N LEU A 472 -15.81 8.61 5.86
CA LEU A 472 -14.92 8.21 4.77
C LEU A 472 -14.86 9.29 3.67
N PRO A 473 -14.02 10.33 3.82
CA PRO A 473 -13.92 11.44 2.87
C PRO A 473 -12.97 11.13 1.70
N SER A 474 -12.95 9.87 1.22
CA SER A 474 -12.00 9.40 0.23
C SER A 474 -12.06 10.17 -1.09
N LEU A 475 -10.93 10.24 -1.80
CA LEU A 475 -10.81 10.85 -3.12
C LEU A 475 -11.38 9.94 -4.23
N PHE A 476 -11.39 8.64 -4.00
CA PHE A 476 -11.98 7.61 -4.87
C PHE A 476 -12.09 6.29 -4.09
N GLU A 477 -13.10 5.49 -4.39
CA GLU A 477 -13.30 4.13 -3.89
C GLU A 477 -14.01 3.25 -4.93
N GLY A 478 -13.86 1.93 -4.82
CA GLY A 478 -14.72 0.97 -5.51
C GLY A 478 -15.91 0.63 -4.62
N LEU A 479 -15.84 -0.52 -3.95
CA LEU A 479 -16.75 -0.91 -2.87
C LEU A 479 -15.92 -1.30 -1.65
N PRO A 480 -15.51 -0.36 -0.79
CA PRO A 480 -14.55 -0.65 0.27
C PRO A 480 -15.18 -1.59 1.31
N VAL A 481 -14.47 -2.66 1.67
CA VAL A 481 -14.92 -3.64 2.68
C VAL A 481 -15.31 -2.93 3.99
N THR A 482 -14.56 -1.88 4.38
CA THR A 482 -14.81 -1.11 5.58
C THR A 482 -16.16 -0.39 5.61
N MET A 483 -16.76 -0.06 4.46
CA MET A 483 -18.13 0.47 4.41
C MET A 483 -19.17 -0.60 4.72
N ILE A 484 -18.91 -1.84 4.32
CA ILE A 484 -19.79 -2.99 4.59
C ILE A 484 -19.72 -3.35 6.07
N GLU A 485 -18.51 -3.35 6.63
CA GLU A 485 -18.23 -3.55 8.06
C GLU A 485 -18.91 -2.48 8.95
N ALA A 486 -18.80 -1.20 8.57
CA ALA A 486 -19.40 -0.10 9.33
C ALA A 486 -20.94 -0.19 9.32
N GLN A 487 -21.53 -0.48 8.14
CA GLN A 487 -22.98 -0.67 8.02
C GLN A 487 -23.48 -1.92 8.75
N ALA A 488 -22.71 -3.01 8.74
CA ALA A 488 -23.04 -4.22 9.51
C ALA A 488 -23.01 -3.95 11.03
N SER A 489 -22.14 -3.02 11.47
CA SER A 489 -22.12 -2.49 12.84
C SER A 489 -23.26 -1.52 13.17
N GLY A 490 -24.17 -1.30 12.21
CA GLY A 490 -25.29 -0.37 12.32
C GLY A 490 -24.87 1.10 12.34
N LEU A 491 -23.63 1.44 12.01
CA LEU A 491 -23.14 2.82 12.11
C LEU A 491 -23.80 3.72 11.06
N PRO A 492 -24.24 4.93 11.43
CA PRO A 492 -24.49 5.97 10.46
C PRO A 492 -23.17 6.32 9.77
N CYS A 493 -23.19 6.29 8.43
CA CYS A 493 -22.00 6.52 7.61
C CYS A 493 -22.10 7.86 6.89
N THR A 494 -20.99 8.62 6.83
CA THR A 494 -20.87 9.81 5.99
C THR A 494 -19.69 9.65 5.03
N ILE A 495 -19.96 9.72 3.72
CA ILE A 495 -18.97 9.49 2.66
C ILE A 495 -18.91 10.67 1.68
N SER A 496 -17.82 10.76 0.92
CA SER A 496 -17.71 11.77 -0.13
C SER A 496 -18.52 11.39 -1.37
N ASP A 497 -18.88 12.37 -2.19
CA ASP A 497 -19.45 12.21 -3.53
C ASP A 497 -18.51 11.52 -4.55
N ARG A 498 -17.28 11.18 -4.13
CA ARG A 498 -16.32 10.39 -4.91
C ARG A 498 -16.35 8.90 -4.58
N VAL A 499 -17.11 8.52 -3.55
CA VAL A 499 -17.42 7.14 -3.24
C VAL A 499 -18.74 6.77 -3.95
N PRO A 500 -18.80 5.63 -4.66
CA PRO A 500 -20.00 5.24 -5.39
C PRO A 500 -21.24 5.15 -4.47
N ALA A 501 -22.37 5.70 -4.91
CA ALA A 501 -23.62 5.66 -4.14
C ALA A 501 -24.10 4.23 -3.85
N GLN A 502 -23.73 3.26 -4.68
CA GLN A 502 -23.97 1.83 -4.45
C GLN A 502 -23.29 1.28 -3.18
N CYS A 503 -22.40 2.04 -2.54
CA CYS A 503 -21.82 1.66 -1.25
C CYS A 503 -22.82 1.82 -0.09
N ASP A 504 -23.93 2.53 -0.27
CA ASP A 504 -25.04 2.57 0.69
C ASP A 504 -25.92 1.33 0.53
N ILE A 505 -25.68 0.33 1.38
CA ILE A 505 -26.29 -0.99 1.30
C ILE A 505 -27.59 -1.04 2.10
N ILE A 506 -27.63 -0.32 3.23
CA ILE A 506 -28.75 -0.36 4.19
C ILE A 506 -29.50 0.96 4.32
N ALA A 507 -29.29 1.89 3.38
CA ALA A 507 -29.90 3.22 3.37
C ALA A 507 -29.61 4.05 4.65
N ASN A 508 -28.40 3.89 5.23
CA ASN A 508 -27.96 4.60 6.43
C ASN A 508 -26.69 5.42 6.17
N THR A 509 -26.50 5.86 4.93
CA THR A 509 -25.32 6.61 4.50
C THR A 509 -25.70 7.98 3.96
N GLN A 510 -25.01 9.01 4.45
CA GLN A 510 -25.06 10.35 3.89
C GLN A 510 -23.89 10.55 2.91
N ILE A 511 -24.19 11.10 1.74
CA ILE A 511 -23.17 11.50 0.75
C ILE A 511 -23.01 13.01 0.80
N VAL A 512 -21.78 13.49 0.94
CA VAL A 512 -21.46 14.92 0.99
C VAL A 512 -20.44 15.26 -0.11
N PRO A 513 -20.63 16.36 -0.86
CA PRO A 513 -19.64 16.79 -1.84
C PRO A 513 -18.25 16.95 -1.21
N LEU A 514 -17.22 16.43 -1.87
CA LEU A 514 -15.84 16.51 -1.37
C LEU A 514 -15.31 17.96 -1.32
N ASP A 515 -15.89 18.85 -2.13
CA ASP A 515 -15.60 20.29 -2.15
C ASP A 515 -16.45 21.11 -1.17
N ALA A 516 -17.39 20.48 -0.45
CA ALA A 516 -18.11 21.11 0.65
C ALA A 516 -17.16 21.45 1.81
N THR A 517 -17.53 22.44 2.60
CA THR A 517 -16.75 22.89 3.75
C THR A 517 -16.77 21.86 4.88
N PRO A 518 -15.73 21.83 5.74
CA PRO A 518 -15.73 20.99 6.95
C PRO A 518 -16.96 21.20 7.85
N ASP A 519 -17.48 22.42 7.92
CA ASP A 519 -18.68 22.74 8.70
C ASP A 519 -19.96 22.10 8.14
N GLU A 520 -20.09 22.04 6.81
CA GLU A 520 -21.20 21.34 6.16
C GLU A 520 -21.17 19.83 6.42
N TRP A 521 -19.97 19.24 6.38
CA TRP A 521 -19.76 17.85 6.78
C TRP A 521 -20.13 17.63 8.24
N ALA A 522 -19.61 18.45 9.15
CA ALA A 522 -19.87 18.35 10.59
C ALA A 522 -21.36 18.45 10.92
N LYS A 523 -22.08 19.39 10.30
CA LYS A 523 -23.53 19.53 10.45
C LYS A 523 -24.27 18.26 10.01
N GLY A 524 -23.86 17.67 8.90
CA GLY A 524 -24.41 16.40 8.41
C GLY A 524 -24.21 15.25 9.38
N ILE A 525 -22.97 15.05 9.81
CA ILE A 525 -22.57 13.99 10.75
C ILE A 525 -23.36 14.09 12.07
N LEU A 526 -23.43 15.29 12.65
CA LEU A 526 -24.14 15.52 13.92
C LEU A 526 -25.67 15.40 13.76
N ALA A 527 -26.23 15.78 12.61
CA ALA A 527 -27.65 15.58 12.33
C ALA A 527 -28.01 14.09 12.18
N GLN A 528 -27.19 13.32 11.46
CA GLN A 528 -27.39 11.89 11.23
C GLN A 528 -27.28 11.09 12.54
N ARG A 529 -26.37 11.49 13.46
CA ARG A 529 -26.30 10.93 14.82
C ARG A 529 -27.64 11.02 15.55
N ASN A 530 -28.30 12.17 15.47
CA ASN A 530 -29.53 12.44 16.22
C ASN A 530 -30.76 11.81 15.56
N ASN A 531 -30.69 11.49 14.26
CA ASN A 531 -31.79 10.92 13.51
C ASN A 531 -31.26 9.91 12.47
N PRO A 532 -30.74 8.74 12.93
CA PRO A 532 -30.25 7.72 12.02
C PRO A 532 -31.42 7.01 11.34
N ASN A 533 -31.24 6.63 10.06
CA ASN A 533 -32.25 5.86 9.33
C ASN A 533 -32.40 4.45 9.90
N VAL A 534 -31.34 3.91 10.52
CA VAL A 534 -31.35 2.66 11.27
C VAL A 534 -31.27 3.00 12.76
N ALA A 535 -32.42 3.01 13.43
CA ALA A 535 -32.51 3.38 14.85
C ALA A 535 -31.90 2.33 15.79
N ASP A 536 -32.03 1.05 15.45
CA ASP A 536 -31.43 -0.06 16.20
C ASP A 536 -30.23 -0.61 15.44
N ARG A 537 -29.03 -0.31 15.97
CA ARG A 537 -27.75 -0.74 15.39
C ARG A 537 -27.64 -2.27 15.27
N ALA A 538 -28.33 -3.04 16.12
CA ALA A 538 -28.27 -4.50 16.08
C ALA A 538 -28.86 -5.07 14.77
N GLN A 539 -29.69 -4.31 14.05
CA GLN A 539 -30.26 -4.68 12.76
C GLN A 539 -29.27 -4.57 11.60
N GLY A 540 -28.16 -3.82 11.77
CA GLY A 540 -27.20 -3.55 10.70
C GLY A 540 -26.67 -4.84 10.05
N ALA A 541 -26.28 -5.82 10.88
CA ALA A 541 -25.77 -7.11 10.42
C ALA A 541 -26.78 -7.87 9.55
N ASP A 542 -28.04 -7.92 9.98
CA ASP A 542 -29.11 -8.62 9.25
C ASP A 542 -29.45 -7.91 7.94
N LEU A 543 -29.49 -6.57 7.94
CA LEU A 543 -29.74 -5.79 6.73
C LEU A 543 -28.62 -5.98 5.68
N VAL A 544 -27.36 -5.96 6.11
CA VAL A 544 -26.21 -6.23 5.23
C VAL A 544 -26.21 -7.67 4.73
N ALA A 545 -26.54 -8.65 5.60
CA ALA A 545 -26.67 -10.05 5.20
C ALA A 545 -27.79 -10.25 4.17
N ASN A 546 -28.96 -9.65 4.38
CA ASN A 546 -30.11 -9.69 3.47
C ASN A 546 -29.83 -9.01 2.12
N ALA A 547 -28.96 -8.00 2.10
CA ALA A 547 -28.46 -7.39 0.87
C ALA A 547 -27.43 -8.28 0.11
N GLY A 548 -27.11 -9.45 0.66
CA GLY A 548 -26.28 -10.48 0.05
C GLY A 548 -24.79 -10.34 0.33
N PHE A 549 -24.39 -9.59 1.35
CA PHE A 549 -22.98 -9.36 1.70
C PHE A 549 -22.43 -10.28 2.80
N ASP A 550 -23.20 -11.29 3.21
CA ASP A 550 -22.74 -12.28 4.18
C ASP A 550 -21.80 -13.32 3.55
N ILE A 551 -20.64 -13.51 4.16
CA ILE A 551 -19.57 -14.35 3.62
C ILE A 551 -19.92 -15.82 3.60
N VAL A 552 -20.77 -16.34 4.51
CA VAL A 552 -21.07 -17.76 4.59
C VAL A 552 -21.73 -18.23 3.29
N GLN A 553 -22.73 -17.49 2.82
CA GLN A 553 -23.44 -17.80 1.57
C GLN A 553 -22.57 -17.51 0.34
N ASN A 554 -21.84 -16.40 0.34
CA ASN A 554 -20.97 -16.04 -0.79
C ASN A 554 -19.81 -17.02 -0.96
N ALA A 555 -19.26 -17.56 0.13
CA ALA A 555 -18.21 -18.57 0.11
C ALA A 555 -18.69 -19.87 -0.52
N VAL A 556 -19.90 -20.33 -0.19
CA VAL A 556 -20.51 -21.51 -0.85
C VAL A 556 -20.71 -21.24 -2.35
N TRP A 557 -21.35 -20.12 -2.70
CA TRP A 557 -21.59 -19.74 -4.09
C TRP A 557 -20.30 -19.70 -4.93
N LEU A 558 -19.22 -19.13 -4.40
CA LEU A 558 -17.96 -19.00 -5.14
C LEU A 558 -17.28 -20.36 -5.34
N GLN A 559 -17.37 -21.26 -4.36
CA GLN A 559 -16.87 -22.63 -4.51
C GLN A 559 -17.65 -23.39 -5.58
N ASP A 560 -18.98 -23.33 -5.53
CA ASP A 560 -19.86 -23.97 -6.52
C ASP A 560 -19.59 -23.42 -7.93
N PHE A 561 -19.35 -22.11 -8.05
CA PHE A 561 -18.96 -21.48 -9.31
C PHE A 561 -17.65 -22.08 -9.86
N TYR A 562 -16.60 -22.19 -9.05
CA TYR A 562 -15.33 -22.78 -9.50
C TYR A 562 -15.49 -24.22 -9.95
N CYS A 563 -16.19 -25.03 -9.15
CA CYS A 563 -16.46 -26.42 -9.48
C CYS A 563 -17.25 -26.56 -10.79
N ALA A 564 -18.32 -25.78 -10.95
CA ALA A 564 -19.16 -25.82 -12.15
C ALA A 564 -18.40 -25.41 -13.42
N GLU A 565 -17.65 -24.30 -13.36
CA GLU A 565 -16.96 -23.80 -14.55
C GLU A 565 -15.75 -24.64 -14.94
N LEU A 566 -15.04 -25.25 -13.98
CA LEU A 566 -13.98 -26.20 -14.32
C LEU A 566 -14.56 -27.46 -14.96
N ASN A 567 -15.60 -28.05 -14.37
CA ASN A 567 -16.26 -29.22 -14.92
C ASN A 567 -16.75 -28.96 -16.35
N LYS A 568 -17.42 -27.83 -16.57
CA LYS A 568 -17.90 -27.42 -17.90
C LYS A 568 -16.78 -27.29 -18.92
N ALA A 569 -15.66 -26.66 -18.56
CA ALA A 569 -14.54 -26.49 -19.45
C ALA A 569 -13.88 -27.84 -19.82
N GLU A 570 -13.73 -28.75 -18.85
CA GLU A 570 -13.12 -30.06 -19.08
C GLU A 570 -14.02 -31.01 -19.89
N HIS A 571 -15.34 -30.91 -19.75
CA HIS A 571 -16.29 -31.71 -20.56
C HIS A 571 -16.41 -31.17 -22.00
N ALA A 572 -16.34 -29.86 -22.20
CA ALA A 572 -16.34 -29.27 -23.54
C ALA A 572 -15.13 -29.73 -24.38
N ASP A 573 -13.97 -29.91 -23.76
CA ASP A 573 -12.77 -30.44 -24.44
C ASP A 573 -12.92 -31.93 -24.83
N GLN A 574 -13.73 -32.71 -24.10
CA GLN A 574 -13.98 -34.12 -24.42
C GLN A 574 -14.93 -34.32 -25.61
N GLU A 575 -15.90 -33.41 -25.81
CA GLU A 575 -16.82 -33.47 -26.95
C GLU A 575 -16.17 -33.00 -28.27
N VAL A 576 -15.14 -32.15 -28.21
CA VAL A 576 -14.41 -31.67 -29.42
C VAL A 576 -13.38 -32.70 -29.93
N CYS A 577 -12.96 -33.65 -29.08
CA CYS A 577 -12.03 -34.73 -29.44
C CYS A 577 -12.72 -36.04 -29.91
N ARG A 578 -14.06 -36.09 -29.92
CA ARG A 578 -14.86 -37.15 -30.55
C ARG A 578 -15.36 -36.69 -31.90
#